data_AF-A0A933KRK9-F1
#
_entry.id   AF-A0A933KRK9-F1
#
_cell.length_a   1.000
_cell.length_b   1.000
_cell.length_c   1.000
_cell.angle_alpha   90.00
_cell.angle_beta   90.00
_cell.angle_gamma   90.00
#
_symmetry.space_group_name_H-M   'P 1'
#
loop_
_entity.id
_entity.type
_entity.pdbx_description
1 polymer ?
#
loop_
_entity_poly.entity_id
_entity_poly.type
_entity_poly.pdbx_seq_one_letter_code
_entity_poly.pdbx_strand_id
1 'polypeptide(L)'
;MIPFGPTVHVLKVTLRDVRPAVWRRIIVPSEMALPKFARVLEKAMGWEGYHLHMFDVSGILFGRIDEDADYLIDEQSATVQHLLPRLKSKLRWNYDFGDGWDHDVAVEAIESPQKGKHYPLCIDGKRACPPEDCGGAPGYDELLRVLADPNDDEHGHMVSWAPEGFDPAAFDLVAANRRMRTR
;
A
#
# COMPACT_ATOMS: atom_id res chain seq x y z
N MET A 1 19.37 15.86 12.31
CA MET A 1 19.68 17.01 11.43
C MET A 1 18.97 16.71 10.12
N ILE A 2 18.00 17.54 9.71
CA ILE A 2 17.28 17.34 8.44
C ILE A 2 18.26 17.72 7.32
N PRO A 3 18.44 16.90 6.25
CA PRO A 3 19.36 17.23 5.17
C PRO A 3 18.99 18.55 4.49
N PHE A 4 19.99 19.36 4.12
CA PHE A 4 19.80 20.47 3.17
C PHE A 4 19.80 19.89 1.74
N GLY A 5 18.65 19.92 1.06
CA GLY A 5 18.48 19.44 -0.32
C GLY A 5 17.31 18.47 -0.48
N PRO A 6 17.12 17.88 -1.68
CA PRO A 6 16.11 16.85 -1.89
C PRO A 6 16.28 15.71 -0.90
N THR A 7 15.16 15.17 -0.41
CA THR A 7 15.16 14.04 0.52
C THR A 7 14.28 12.90 0.00
N VAL A 8 14.45 11.73 0.61
CA VAL A 8 13.58 10.57 0.45
C VAL A 8 13.08 10.08 1.81
N HIS A 9 11.85 9.57 1.84
CA HIS A 9 11.28 8.89 2.99
C HIS A 9 11.44 7.40 2.86
N VAL A 10 12.00 6.77 3.89
CA VAL A 10 11.90 5.31 4.09
C VAL A 10 10.65 5.05 4.91
N LEU A 11 9.68 4.37 4.29
CA LEU A 11 8.36 4.13 4.83
C LEU A 11 8.13 2.63 5.01
N LYS A 12 7.57 2.26 6.16
CA LYS A 12 6.97 0.94 6.35
C LYS A 12 5.46 1.05 6.18
N VAL A 13 4.92 0.26 5.25
CA VAL A 13 3.50 0.14 4.93
C VAL A 13 3.05 -1.22 5.43
N THR A 14 2.08 -1.27 6.34
CA THR A 14 1.58 -2.52 6.94
C THR A 14 0.08 -2.61 6.78
N LEU A 15 -0.40 -3.69 6.18
CA LEU A 15 -1.83 -3.97 6.05
C LEU A 15 -2.41 -4.32 7.42
N ARG A 16 -3.55 -3.72 7.76
CA ARG A 16 -4.27 -3.98 9.02
C ARG A 16 -5.22 -5.17 8.86
N ASP A 17 -5.58 -5.73 10.01
CA ASP A 17 -6.60 -6.78 10.14
C ASP A 17 -6.35 -8.09 9.38
N VAL A 18 -5.20 -8.22 8.70
CA VAL A 18 -4.71 -9.46 8.09
C VAL A 18 -3.56 -10.04 8.91
N ARG A 19 -3.62 -11.36 9.18
CA ARG A 19 -2.54 -12.08 9.86
C ARG A 19 -2.16 -13.39 9.15
N PRO A 20 -0.85 -13.74 9.12
CA PRO A 20 0.29 -12.96 9.62
C PRO A 20 0.57 -11.71 8.78
N ALA A 21 1.23 -10.72 9.38
CA ALA A 21 1.30 -9.37 8.81
C ALA A 21 1.87 -9.33 7.39
N VAL A 22 1.13 -8.68 6.48
CA VAL A 22 1.57 -8.30 5.14
C VAL A 22 2.11 -6.88 5.19
N TRP A 23 3.32 -6.66 4.66
CA TRP A 23 3.93 -5.33 4.70
C TRP A 23 4.99 -5.13 3.62
N ARG A 24 5.27 -3.86 3.33
CA ARG A 24 6.33 -3.40 2.42
C ARG A 24 7.15 -2.32 3.09
N ARG A 25 8.44 -2.29 2.76
CA ARG A 25 9.32 -1.15 3.05
C ARG A 25 9.69 -0.50 1.72
N ILE A 26 9.30 0.75 1.57
CA ILE A 26 9.49 1.53 0.35
C ILE A 26 10.26 2.80 0.63
N ILE A 27 10.95 3.28 -0.39
CA ILE A 27 11.63 4.58 -0.40
C ILE A 27 10.97 5.43 -1.48
N VAL A 28 10.50 6.61 -1.11
CA VAL A 28 9.83 7.56 -2.02
C VAL A 28 10.46 8.95 -1.90
N PRO A 29 10.48 9.76 -2.97
CA PRO A 29 10.83 11.18 -2.86
C PRO A 29 9.91 11.91 -1.88
N SER A 30 10.48 12.72 -1.00
CA SER A 30 9.73 13.49 0.01
C SER A 30 8.69 14.44 -0.60
N GLU A 31 9.00 15.00 -1.77
CA GLU A 31 8.14 15.92 -2.51
C GLU A 31 7.15 15.20 -3.45
N MET A 32 7.05 13.86 -3.39
CA MET A 32 6.08 13.12 -4.19
C MET A 32 4.65 13.57 -3.83
N ALA A 33 3.91 14.04 -4.84
CA ALA A 33 2.49 14.38 -4.70
C ALA A 33 1.65 13.16 -4.31
N LEU A 34 0.62 13.36 -3.49
CA LEU A 34 -0.18 12.25 -2.94
C LEU A 34 -0.85 11.35 -3.99
N PRO A 35 -1.40 11.84 -5.12
CA PRO A 35 -1.94 10.94 -6.14
C PRO A 35 -0.90 9.95 -6.67
N LYS A 36 0.35 10.41 -6.83
CA LYS A 36 1.46 9.54 -7.24
C LYS A 36 1.87 8.60 -6.12
N PHE A 37 1.80 9.06 -4.86
CA PHE A 37 2.10 8.23 -3.71
C PHE A 37 1.08 7.09 -3.53
N ALA A 38 -0.22 7.35 -3.70
CA ALA A 38 -1.26 6.33 -3.69
C ALA A 38 -0.99 5.22 -4.71
N ARG A 39 -0.71 5.60 -5.97
CA ARG A 39 -0.30 4.65 -7.03
C ARG A 39 0.93 3.83 -6.65
N VAL A 40 1.89 4.43 -5.94
CA VAL A 40 3.08 3.70 -5.46
C VAL A 40 2.70 2.68 -4.39
N LEU A 41 1.81 3.04 -3.46
CA LEU A 41 1.31 2.13 -2.42
C LEU A 41 0.55 0.96 -3.05
N GLU A 42 -0.39 1.22 -3.96
CA GLU A 42 -1.13 0.19 -4.72
C GLU A 42 -0.16 -0.80 -5.37
N LYS A 43 0.80 -0.30 -6.17
CA LYS A 43 1.74 -1.16 -6.89
C LYS A 43 2.73 -1.90 -5.98
N ALA A 44 3.09 -1.31 -4.83
CA ALA A 44 3.90 -1.98 -3.81
C ALA A 44 3.14 -3.15 -3.17
N MET A 45 1.84 -2.95 -2.91
CA MET A 45 0.95 -3.98 -2.37
C MET A 45 0.61 -5.03 -3.44
N GLY A 46 0.63 -4.67 -4.72
CA GLY A 46 0.32 -5.57 -5.83
C GLY A 46 -1.10 -5.43 -6.35
N TRP A 47 -1.73 -4.29 -6.07
CA TRP A 47 -3.06 -3.91 -6.53
C TRP A 47 -3.01 -3.11 -7.83
N GLU A 48 -4.15 -3.07 -8.50
CA GLU A 48 -4.27 -2.50 -9.84
C GLU A 48 -4.64 -1.03 -9.86
N GLY A 49 -5.25 -0.52 -8.78
CA GLY A 49 -5.60 0.89 -8.61
C GLY A 49 -6.95 1.25 -9.22
N TYR A 50 -7.91 0.31 -9.17
CA TYR A 50 -9.26 0.51 -9.73
C TYR A 50 -10.24 1.13 -8.74
N HIS A 51 -9.93 1.11 -7.45
CA HIS A 51 -10.81 1.56 -6.40
C HIS A 51 -10.40 2.94 -5.86
N LEU A 52 -11.34 3.58 -5.16
CA LEU A 52 -11.08 4.83 -4.45
C LEU A 52 -10.13 4.60 -3.28
N HIS A 53 -9.44 5.67 -2.88
CA HIS A 53 -8.54 5.68 -1.73
C HIS A 53 -8.62 7.00 -0.97
N MET A 54 -8.13 6.99 0.27
CA MET A 54 -7.91 8.21 1.05
C MET A 54 -6.71 8.06 1.99
N PHE A 55 -6.13 9.20 2.37
CA PHE A 55 -5.15 9.30 3.45
C PHE A 55 -5.79 9.96 4.66
N ASP A 56 -5.61 9.37 5.84
CA ASP A 56 -6.02 9.94 7.12
C ASP A 56 -4.78 10.28 7.95
N VAL A 57 -4.64 11.57 8.27
CA VAL A 57 -3.67 12.08 9.22
C VAL A 57 -4.40 12.64 10.44
N SER A 58 -4.58 11.79 11.45
CA SER A 58 -5.20 12.16 12.74
C SER A 58 -6.61 12.75 12.59
N GLY A 59 -7.41 12.17 11.69
CA GLY A 59 -8.78 12.59 11.38
C GLY A 59 -8.87 13.65 10.27
N ILE A 60 -7.74 14.14 9.76
CA ILE A 60 -7.70 15.02 8.59
C ILE A 60 -7.58 14.15 7.35
N LEU A 61 -8.58 14.20 6.49
CA LEU A 61 -8.73 13.31 5.34
C LEU A 61 -8.28 14.00 4.06
N PHE A 62 -7.43 13.31 3.29
CA PHE A 62 -6.99 13.72 1.96
C PHE A 62 -7.39 12.67 0.94
N GLY A 63 -7.95 13.10 -0.19
CA GLY A 63 -8.31 12.20 -1.27
C GLY A 63 -8.73 12.97 -2.51
N ARG A 64 -9.21 12.24 -3.51
CA ARG A 64 -9.75 12.85 -4.72
C ARG A 64 -11.08 13.52 -4.39
N ILE A 65 -11.23 14.79 -4.79
CA ILE A 65 -12.48 15.53 -4.61
C ILE A 65 -13.45 15.20 -5.75
N ASP A 66 -14.70 14.95 -5.40
CA ASP A 66 -15.87 14.90 -6.27
C ASP A 66 -17.08 15.56 -5.58
N GLU A 67 -18.27 15.49 -6.19
CA GLU A 67 -19.47 16.18 -5.73
C GLU A 67 -19.93 15.74 -4.33
N ASP A 68 -19.58 14.52 -3.90
CA ASP A 68 -20.03 13.92 -2.63
C ASP A 68 -18.93 13.92 -1.55
N ALA A 69 -17.79 14.57 -1.81
CA ALA A 69 -16.58 14.50 -0.99
C ALA A 69 -16.11 15.85 -0.40
N ASP A 70 -17.06 16.69 0.03
CA ASP A 70 -16.78 18.05 0.56
C ASP A 70 -15.99 18.07 1.89
N TYR A 71 -15.93 16.93 2.58
CA TYR A 71 -15.14 16.73 3.80
C TYR A 71 -13.67 16.39 3.55
N LEU A 72 -13.27 16.11 2.30
CA LEU A 72 -11.89 15.80 1.94
C LEU A 72 -11.09 17.06 1.61
N ILE A 73 -9.79 17.04 1.95
CA ILE A 73 -8.80 17.96 1.38
C ILE A 73 -8.30 17.35 0.07
N ASP A 74 -8.21 18.16 -0.99
CA ASP A 74 -7.71 17.69 -2.29
C ASP A 74 -6.28 17.14 -2.14
N GLU A 75 -6.09 15.86 -2.44
CA GLU A 75 -4.80 15.19 -2.36
C GLU A 75 -3.73 15.84 -3.26
N GLN A 76 -4.12 16.55 -4.32
CA GLN A 76 -3.21 17.29 -5.19
C GLN A 76 -2.54 18.48 -4.47
N SER A 77 -3.10 18.94 -3.36
CA SER A 77 -2.56 20.07 -2.58
C SER A 77 -1.37 19.70 -1.69
N ALA A 78 -1.06 18.41 -1.55
CA ALA A 78 -0.08 17.93 -0.58
C ALA A 78 0.93 16.92 -1.17
N THR A 79 1.98 16.66 -0.39
CA THR A 79 3.06 15.73 -0.72
C THR A 79 3.36 14.83 0.46
N VAL A 80 4.16 13.79 0.25
CA VAL A 80 4.58 12.86 1.32
C VAL A 80 5.15 13.61 2.53
N GLN A 81 6.03 14.59 2.33
CA GLN A 81 6.63 15.34 3.45
C GLN A 81 5.65 16.25 4.19
N HIS A 82 4.57 16.70 3.56
CA HIS A 82 3.53 17.47 4.27
C HIS A 82 2.78 16.57 5.26
N LEU A 83 2.42 15.35 4.86
CA LEU A 83 1.67 14.41 5.71
C LEU A 83 2.59 13.65 6.69
N LEU A 84 3.85 13.44 6.32
CA LEU A 84 4.85 12.68 7.09
C LEU A 84 6.12 13.50 7.36
N PRO A 85 6.04 14.62 8.11
CA PRO A 85 7.12 15.62 8.15
C PRO A 85 8.38 15.20 8.92
N ARG A 86 8.32 14.12 9.72
CA ARG A 86 9.44 13.73 10.59
C ARG A 86 9.46 12.23 10.85
N LEU A 87 10.60 11.77 11.38
CA LEU A 87 10.76 10.42 11.89
C LEU A 87 9.63 10.07 12.87
N LYS A 88 9.09 8.85 12.75
CA LYS A 88 7.92 8.34 13.50
C LYS A 88 6.58 9.02 13.19
N SER A 89 6.50 9.97 12.24
CA SER A 89 5.21 10.37 11.69
C SER A 89 4.50 9.14 11.11
N LYS A 90 3.17 9.13 11.23
CA LYS A 90 2.31 8.07 10.73
C LYS A 90 1.08 8.66 10.08
N LEU A 91 0.53 7.92 9.13
CA LEU A 91 -0.81 8.13 8.57
C LEU A 91 -1.47 6.78 8.36
N ARG A 92 -2.80 6.79 8.16
CA ARG A 92 -3.52 5.66 7.61
C ARG A 92 -3.78 5.89 6.13
N TRP A 93 -3.61 4.86 5.33
CA TRP A 93 -4.03 4.85 3.93
C TRP A 93 -5.08 3.78 3.73
N ASN A 94 -6.27 4.19 3.33
CA ASN A 94 -7.38 3.30 3.03
C ASN A 94 -7.49 3.16 1.51
N TYR A 95 -7.59 1.93 1.02
CA TYR A 95 -7.80 1.59 -0.38
C TYR A 95 -9.01 0.67 -0.50
N ASP A 96 -9.82 0.91 -1.52
CA ASP A 96 -11.11 0.26 -1.74
C ASP A 96 -12.10 0.48 -0.61
N PHE A 97 -13.06 1.40 -0.82
CA PHE A 97 -14.07 1.70 0.19
C PHE A 97 -15.12 0.60 0.34
N GLY A 98 -15.18 -0.36 -0.60
CA GLY A 98 -15.99 -1.56 -0.47
C GLY A 98 -15.34 -2.58 0.47
N ASP A 99 -14.14 -3.03 0.11
CA ASP A 99 -13.41 -4.05 0.88
C ASP A 99 -12.73 -3.50 2.15
N GLY A 100 -12.47 -2.19 2.20
CA GLY A 100 -12.01 -1.48 3.38
C GLY A 100 -10.55 -1.75 3.75
N TRP A 101 -9.62 -1.76 2.80
CA TRP A 101 -8.22 -2.09 3.09
C TRP A 101 -7.46 -0.94 3.75
N ASP A 102 -7.35 -1.00 5.09
CA ASP A 102 -6.59 -0.03 5.86
C ASP A 102 -5.10 -0.40 6.02
N HIS A 103 -4.24 0.62 5.90
CA HIS A 103 -2.79 0.48 6.04
C HIS A 103 -2.24 1.47 7.04
N ASP A 104 -1.36 0.99 7.92
CA ASP A 104 -0.48 1.86 8.69
C ASP A 104 0.78 2.20 7.86
N VAL A 105 0.99 3.49 7.59
CA VAL A 105 2.20 4.00 6.92
C VAL A 105 3.02 4.79 7.94
N ALA A 106 4.25 4.36 8.19
CA ALA A 106 5.12 4.95 9.21
C ALA A 106 6.50 5.33 8.65
N VAL A 107 7.00 6.50 9.04
CA VAL A 107 8.36 6.97 8.70
C VAL A 107 9.40 6.27 9.56
N GLU A 108 10.27 5.50 8.92
CA GLU A 108 11.44 4.87 9.54
C GLU A 108 12.71 5.70 9.36
N ALA A 109 12.83 6.49 8.28
CA ALA A 109 13.91 7.44 8.07
C ALA A 109 13.54 8.54 7.05
N ILE A 110 14.24 9.67 7.13
CA ILE A 110 14.24 10.74 6.11
C ILE A 110 15.69 11.05 5.80
N GLU A 111 16.11 10.82 4.55
CA GLU A 111 17.52 10.74 4.17
C GLU A 111 17.78 11.49 2.86
N SER A 112 19.06 11.76 2.57
CA SER A 112 19.46 12.24 1.25
C SER A 112 19.36 11.09 0.22
N PRO A 113 18.91 11.35 -1.02
CA PRO A 113 18.91 10.37 -2.10
C PRO A 113 20.31 9.80 -2.34
N GLN A 114 20.40 8.48 -2.50
CA GLN A 114 21.67 7.80 -2.78
C GLN A 114 22.03 7.95 -4.26
N LYS A 115 23.28 8.28 -4.56
CA LYS A 115 23.79 8.40 -5.94
C LYS A 115 23.60 7.06 -6.70
N GLY A 116 23.04 7.13 -7.90
CA GLY A 116 22.83 5.96 -8.76
C GLY A 116 21.59 5.12 -8.42
N LYS A 117 20.79 5.51 -7.41
CA LYS A 117 19.48 4.90 -7.15
C LYS A 117 18.37 5.69 -7.83
N HIS A 118 17.32 4.98 -8.22
CA HIS A 118 16.08 5.56 -8.73
C HIS A 118 14.94 5.25 -7.76
N TYR A 119 14.05 6.21 -7.57
CA TYR A 119 12.91 6.13 -6.66
C TYR A 119 11.60 6.30 -7.46
N PRO A 120 10.48 5.68 -7.04
CA PRO A 120 10.30 4.88 -5.84
C PRO A 120 11.03 3.53 -5.89
N LEU A 121 11.33 2.96 -4.72
CA LEU A 121 12.04 1.69 -4.59
C LEU A 121 11.53 0.91 -3.38
N CYS A 122 11.16 -0.35 -3.57
CA CYS A 122 10.88 -1.29 -2.48
C CYS A 122 12.20 -1.97 -2.11
N ILE A 123 12.51 -2.01 -0.83
CA ILE A 123 13.78 -2.58 -0.33
C ILE A 123 13.57 -3.82 0.52
N ASP A 124 12.34 -4.07 0.98
CA ASP A 124 12.01 -5.23 1.81
C ASP A 124 10.48 -5.40 1.88
N GLY A 125 10.02 -6.58 2.31
CA GLY A 125 8.61 -6.89 2.47
C GLY A 125 8.38 -8.35 2.82
N LYS A 126 7.15 -8.68 3.19
CA LYS A 126 6.72 -10.06 3.43
C LYS A 126 5.28 -10.29 3.00
N ARG A 127 5.02 -11.52 2.55
CA ARG A 127 3.72 -12.08 2.17
C ARG A 127 3.05 -11.40 0.98
N ALA A 128 2.20 -12.16 0.30
CA ALA A 128 1.38 -11.63 -0.78
C ALA A 128 0.29 -10.76 -0.15
N CYS A 129 -0.12 -9.71 -0.86
CA CYS A 129 -1.32 -8.98 -0.44
C CYS A 129 -2.56 -9.79 -0.83
N PRO A 130 -3.68 -9.57 -0.13
CA PRO A 130 -4.97 -10.08 -0.57
C PRO A 130 -5.22 -9.72 -2.05
N PRO A 131 -5.76 -10.65 -2.86
CA PRO A 131 -6.23 -10.32 -4.20
C PRO A 131 -7.26 -9.18 -4.17
N GLU A 132 -7.34 -8.42 -5.26
CA GLU A 132 -8.42 -7.46 -5.47
C GLU A 132 -9.78 -8.14 -5.33
N ASP A 133 -10.79 -7.41 -4.84
CA ASP A 133 -12.19 -7.85 -4.74
C ASP A 133 -12.40 -9.16 -3.95
N CYS A 134 -11.49 -9.51 -3.03
CA CYS A 134 -11.66 -10.73 -2.23
C CYS A 134 -12.66 -10.57 -1.07
N GLY A 135 -13.28 -9.41 -0.89
CA GLY A 135 -14.29 -9.16 0.14
C GLY A 135 -13.70 -8.73 1.48
N GLY A 136 -12.64 -7.92 1.43
CA GLY A 136 -11.97 -7.40 2.62
C GLY A 136 -11.29 -8.48 3.46
N ALA A 137 -10.86 -8.12 4.67
CA ALA A 137 -10.18 -9.06 5.56
C ALA A 137 -10.96 -10.36 5.83
N PRO A 138 -12.30 -10.34 6.05
CA PRO A 138 -13.07 -11.58 6.24
C PRO A 138 -13.08 -12.48 5.00
N GLY A 139 -13.23 -11.91 3.81
CA GLY A 139 -13.21 -12.68 2.57
C GLY A 139 -11.81 -13.24 2.25
N TYR A 140 -10.76 -12.50 2.59
CA TYR A 140 -9.39 -13.01 2.52
C TYR A 140 -9.14 -14.18 3.49
N ASP A 141 -9.60 -14.08 4.74
CA ASP A 141 -9.48 -15.18 5.70
C ASP A 141 -10.20 -16.45 5.21
N GLU A 142 -11.38 -16.28 4.61
CA GLU A 142 -12.14 -17.40 4.02
C GLU A 142 -11.40 -17.99 2.81
N LEU A 143 -10.87 -17.15 1.92
CA LEU A 143 -10.02 -17.58 0.80
C LEU A 143 -8.86 -18.45 1.30
N LEU A 144 -8.13 -18.00 2.33
CA LEU A 144 -7.02 -18.76 2.89
C LEU A 144 -7.47 -20.08 3.53
N ARG A 145 -8.60 -20.08 4.22
CA ARG A 145 -9.17 -21.27 4.85
C ARG A 145 -9.51 -22.33 3.79
N VAL A 146 -10.21 -21.93 2.73
CA VAL A 146 -10.65 -22.83 1.66
C VAL A 146 -9.45 -23.35 0.87
N LEU A 147 -8.49 -22.49 0.50
CA LEU A 147 -7.29 -22.92 -0.23
C LEU A 147 -6.39 -23.87 0.56
N ALA A 148 -6.47 -23.87 1.90
CA ALA A 148 -5.68 -24.75 2.75
C ALA A 148 -6.28 -26.16 2.91
N ASP A 149 -7.56 -26.38 2.56
CA ASP A 149 -8.24 -27.67 2.65
C ASP A 149 -8.67 -28.17 1.27
N PRO A 150 -7.87 -29.06 0.63
CA PRO A 150 -8.22 -29.64 -0.66
C PRO A 150 -9.51 -30.47 -0.69
N ASN A 151 -10.10 -30.77 0.47
CA ASN A 151 -11.36 -31.52 0.58
C ASN A 151 -12.58 -30.61 0.83
N ASP A 152 -12.38 -29.29 0.98
CA ASP A 152 -13.48 -28.35 1.04
C ASP A 152 -14.20 -28.32 -0.32
N ASP A 153 -15.53 -28.38 -0.31
CA ASP A 153 -16.35 -28.43 -1.52
C ASP A 153 -16.12 -27.18 -2.42
N GLU A 154 -15.75 -26.04 -1.82
CA GLU A 154 -15.46 -24.79 -2.52
C GLU A 154 -13.99 -24.69 -3.00
N HIS A 155 -13.10 -25.62 -2.63
CA HIS A 155 -11.67 -25.55 -2.93
C HIS A 155 -11.38 -25.37 -4.43
N GLY A 156 -12.03 -26.18 -5.27
CA GLY A 156 -11.83 -26.11 -6.72
C GLY A 156 -12.27 -24.78 -7.33
N HIS A 157 -13.39 -24.23 -6.85
CA HIS A 157 -13.87 -22.92 -7.28
C HIS A 157 -12.91 -21.80 -6.83
N MET A 158 -12.45 -21.85 -5.58
CA MET A 158 -11.57 -20.84 -5.02
C MET A 158 -10.17 -20.84 -5.65
N VAL A 159 -9.64 -22.01 -6.02
CA VAL A 159 -8.39 -22.12 -6.81
C VAL A 159 -8.54 -21.47 -8.18
N SER A 160 -9.71 -21.62 -8.83
CA SER A 160 -9.97 -20.98 -10.12
C SER A 160 -10.19 -19.46 -10.00
N TRP A 161 -10.69 -19.00 -8.86
CA TRP A 161 -10.92 -17.59 -8.60
C TRP A 161 -9.63 -16.84 -8.21
N ALA A 162 -8.77 -17.47 -7.41
CA ALA A 162 -7.53 -16.88 -6.95
C ALA A 162 -6.56 -16.60 -8.13
N PRO A 163 -5.68 -15.58 -8.01
CA PRO A 163 -4.65 -15.35 -9.01
C PRO A 163 -3.80 -16.59 -9.26
N GLU A 164 -3.41 -16.81 -10.52
CA GLU A 164 -2.59 -17.96 -10.88
C GLU A 164 -1.28 -17.98 -10.07
N GLY A 165 -1.01 -19.11 -9.41
CA GLY A 165 0.18 -19.28 -8.58
C GLY A 165 0.16 -18.47 -7.28
N PHE A 166 -1.00 -18.04 -6.79
CA PHE A 166 -1.13 -17.33 -5.53
C PHE A 166 -0.56 -18.14 -4.35
N ASP A 167 0.47 -17.61 -3.72
CA ASP A 167 1.03 -18.11 -2.45
C ASP A 167 0.97 -16.99 -1.40
N PRO A 168 0.15 -17.12 -0.35
CA PRO A 168 0.00 -16.10 0.68
C PRO A 168 1.28 -15.87 1.51
N ALA A 169 2.24 -16.79 1.49
CA ALA A 169 3.53 -16.64 2.14
C ALA A 169 4.57 -15.93 1.28
N ALA A 170 4.39 -15.90 -0.04
CA ALA A 170 5.38 -15.40 -0.99
C ALA A 170 5.48 -13.87 -1.00
N PHE A 171 6.68 -13.34 -1.19
CA PHE A 171 6.89 -11.94 -1.56
C PHE A 171 8.07 -11.84 -2.53
N ASP A 172 7.83 -11.26 -3.70
CA ASP A 172 8.86 -11.02 -4.71
C ASP A 172 9.19 -9.52 -4.78
N LEU A 173 10.39 -9.18 -4.27
CA LEU A 173 10.93 -7.83 -4.25
C LEU A 173 11.19 -7.28 -5.67
N VAL A 174 11.58 -8.12 -6.61
CA VAL A 174 11.85 -7.72 -8.01
C VAL A 174 10.53 -7.41 -8.71
N ALA A 175 9.51 -8.24 -8.53
CA ALA A 175 8.17 -8.00 -9.07
C ALA A 175 7.57 -6.71 -8.49
N ALA A 176 7.65 -6.50 -7.17
CA ALA A 176 7.16 -5.27 -6.54
C ALA A 176 7.83 -4.01 -7.13
N ASN A 177 9.15 -4.03 -7.30
CA ASN A 177 9.87 -2.92 -7.92
C ASN A 177 9.53 -2.73 -9.41
N ARG A 178 9.22 -3.80 -10.14
CA ARG A 178 8.80 -3.71 -11.53
C ARG A 178 7.45 -2.98 -11.65
N ARG A 179 6.47 -3.37 -10.81
CA ARG A 179 5.14 -2.74 -10.75
C ARG A 179 5.20 -1.25 -10.38
N MET A 180 6.09 -0.85 -9.48
CA MET A 180 6.21 0.56 -9.10
C MET A 180 6.92 1.45 -10.15
N ARG A 181 7.53 0.85 -11.19
CA ARG A 181 8.24 1.57 -12.26
C ARG A 181 7.41 1.73 -13.53
N THR A 182 6.30 1.02 -13.66
CA THR A 182 5.37 1.18 -14.79
C THR A 182 4.64 2.51 -14.70
N ARG A 183 4.52 3.21 -15.84
CA ARG A 183 3.92 4.54 -15.95
C ARG A 183 2.40 4.49 -15.82
#